data_AF-A0A0A6UR84-F1
#
_entry.id   AF-A0A0A6UR84-F1
#
_cell.length_a   1.000
_cell.length_b   1.000
_cell.length_c   1.000
_cell.angle_alpha   90.00
_cell.angle_beta   90.00
_cell.angle_gamma   90.00
#
_symmetry.space_group_name_H-M   'P 1'
#
loop_
_entity.id
_entity.type
_entity.pdbx_description
1 polymer ?
#
loop_
_entity_poly.entity_id
_entity_poly.type
_entity_poly.pdbx_seq_one_letter_code
_entity_poly.pdbx_strand_id
1 'polypeptide(L)'
;MAVSHVRVRRLAAVRIAISVTLAVAGLGAVFAGSINSTPFIRSLSLTITVAGAVWALTYAIGVGTWAHRELHRAALLQEMFEVRFFQLRWNHVLAGDELPAEDVHKLSSRFRGTEESLRTSYAMPNLPAPFDVLARQQQNLAWGGRVRRRYAKAVLAAILAWAACGLLTAMIRGSTVTDFVVQWCVPSLGMLMLGWDTFRDQRGIFTERRRVARWSRARCLQSAALGQDPLVQQDLWLMARQVQDQLFLTRRRAARVPAWFFHRYHTQDSSDFTAGLAEMRRSLLEGGLPVRPPPRPRQ
;
A
#
# COMPACT_ATOMS: atom_id res chain seq x y z
N MET A 1 -10.74 -8.35 7.80
CA MET A 1 -9.62 -7.72 7.05
C MET A 1 -9.44 -8.22 5.63
N ALA A 2 -9.17 -9.52 5.42
CA ALA A 2 -8.82 -10.06 4.10
C ALA A 2 -9.92 -9.84 3.03
N VAL A 3 -11.19 -9.95 3.42
CA VAL A 3 -12.34 -9.78 2.51
C VAL A 3 -12.41 -8.35 1.93
N SER A 4 -12.36 -7.32 2.77
CA SER A 4 -12.31 -5.91 2.29
C SER A 4 -11.03 -5.64 1.48
N HIS A 5 -9.90 -6.25 1.83
CA HIS A 5 -8.68 -6.15 1.01
C HIS A 5 -8.83 -6.74 -0.39
N VAL A 6 -9.51 -7.88 -0.53
CA VAL A 6 -9.76 -8.48 -1.84
C VAL A 6 -10.66 -7.58 -2.68
N ARG A 7 -11.69 -6.96 -2.09
CA ARG A 7 -12.58 -6.03 -2.79
C ARG A 7 -11.84 -4.80 -3.34
N VAL A 8 -11.05 -4.13 -2.49
CA VAL A 8 -10.25 -2.97 -2.91
C VAL A 8 -9.26 -3.36 -4.01
N ARG A 9 -8.61 -4.52 -3.91
CA ARG A 9 -7.66 -4.99 -4.92
C ARG A 9 -8.35 -5.27 -6.26
N ARG A 10 -9.53 -5.91 -6.24
CA ARG A 10 -10.31 -6.16 -7.46
C ARG A 10 -10.73 -4.86 -8.13
N LEU A 11 -11.19 -3.89 -7.36
CA LEU A 11 -11.55 -2.57 -7.88
C LEU A 11 -10.37 -1.84 -8.53
N ALA A 12 -9.21 -1.86 -7.88
CA ALA A 12 -7.99 -1.29 -8.44
C ALA A 12 -7.58 -2.01 -9.74
N ALA A 13 -7.66 -3.34 -9.77
CA ALA A 13 -7.35 -4.13 -10.96
C ALA A 13 -8.30 -3.84 -12.12
N VAL A 14 -9.61 -3.75 -11.86
CA VAL A 14 -10.63 -3.40 -12.87
C VAL A 14 -10.38 -2.00 -13.43
N ARG A 15 -10.07 -1.01 -12.58
CA ARG A 15 -9.71 0.34 -13.03
C ARG A 15 -8.50 0.34 -13.94
N ILE A 16 -7.43 -0.34 -13.53
CA ILE A 16 -6.21 -0.44 -14.33
C ILE A 16 -6.51 -1.11 -15.67
N ALA A 17 -7.19 -2.27 -15.65
CA ALA A 17 -7.52 -3.02 -16.84
C ALA A 17 -8.32 -2.17 -17.84
N ILE A 18 -9.41 -1.54 -17.41
CA ILE A 18 -10.24 -0.73 -18.31
C ILE A 18 -9.46 0.49 -18.81
N SER A 19 -8.68 1.16 -17.97
CA SER A 19 -7.88 2.33 -18.39
C SER A 19 -6.81 1.95 -19.42
N VAL A 20 -6.15 0.80 -19.25
CA VAL A 20 -5.17 0.29 -20.20
C VAL A 20 -5.85 -0.16 -21.50
N THR A 21 -6.96 -0.89 -21.42
CA THR A 21 -7.72 -1.33 -22.61
C THR A 21 -8.20 -0.15 -23.42
N LEU A 22 -8.75 0.89 -22.78
CA LEU A 22 -9.18 2.10 -23.47
C LEU A 22 -8.02 2.86 -24.11
N ALA A 23 -6.86 2.96 -23.43
CA ALA A 23 -5.68 3.59 -24.00
C ALA A 23 -5.17 2.83 -25.23
N VAL A 24 -5.04 1.50 -25.13
CA VAL A 24 -4.60 0.64 -26.24
C VAL A 24 -5.60 0.67 -27.40
N ALA A 25 -6.90 0.59 -27.13
CA ALA A 25 -7.94 0.65 -28.16
C ALA A 25 -7.98 2.03 -28.83
N GLY A 26 -7.86 3.11 -28.06
CA GLY A 26 -7.82 4.48 -28.57
C GLY A 26 -6.62 4.70 -29.50
N LEU A 27 -5.44 4.23 -29.08
CA LEU A 27 -4.25 4.22 -29.95
C LEU A 27 -4.49 3.40 -31.22
N GLY A 28 -5.03 2.17 -31.08
CA GLY A 28 -5.33 1.31 -32.23
C GLY A 28 -6.24 1.98 -33.25
N ALA A 29 -7.28 2.69 -32.80
CA ALA A 29 -8.18 3.44 -33.68
C ALA A 29 -7.47 4.62 -34.37
N VAL A 30 -6.59 5.34 -33.66
CA VAL A 30 -5.79 6.43 -34.24
C VAL A 30 -4.81 5.91 -35.29
N PHE A 31 -4.11 4.81 -35.01
CA PHE A 31 -3.20 4.19 -35.97
C PHE A 31 -3.93 3.63 -37.19
N ALA A 32 -5.06 2.96 -36.99
CA ALA A 32 -5.88 2.47 -38.10
C ALA A 32 -6.38 3.63 -38.97
N GLY A 33 -6.78 4.75 -38.37
CA GLY A 33 -7.28 5.92 -39.10
C GLY A 33 -6.21 6.64 -39.90
N SER A 34 -4.96 6.59 -39.42
CA SER A 34 -3.79 7.09 -40.14
C SER A 34 -3.46 6.27 -41.39
N ILE A 35 -3.81 4.99 -41.42
CA ILE A 35 -3.55 4.09 -42.56
C ILE A 35 -4.75 4.13 -43.54
N ASN A 36 -5.98 4.11 -43.01
CA ASN A 36 -7.22 4.09 -43.79
C ASN A 36 -8.25 5.04 -43.19
N SER A 37 -8.59 6.11 -43.91
CA SER A 37 -9.60 7.10 -43.48
C SER A 37 -11.04 6.67 -43.80
N THR A 38 -11.43 5.47 -43.40
CA THR A 38 -12.83 5.03 -43.59
C THR A 38 -13.76 5.69 -42.54
N PRO A 39 -15.03 5.97 -42.88
CA PRO A 39 -16.01 6.51 -41.93
C PRO A 39 -16.19 5.61 -40.70
N PHE A 40 -16.00 4.31 -40.86
CA PHE A 40 -16.02 3.33 -39.78
C PHE A 40 -14.95 3.63 -38.71
N ILE A 41 -13.71 3.88 -39.11
CA ILE A 41 -12.61 4.10 -38.17
C ILE A 41 -12.78 5.43 -37.41
N ARG A 42 -13.32 6.47 -38.06
CA ARG A 42 -13.67 7.74 -37.38
C ARG A 42 -14.75 7.54 -36.30
N SER A 43 -15.79 6.77 -36.62
CA SER A 43 -16.86 6.44 -35.66
C SER A 43 -16.34 5.62 -34.47
N LEU A 44 -15.44 4.67 -34.72
CA LEU A 44 -14.81 3.86 -33.68
C LEU A 44 -13.96 4.71 -32.72
N SER A 45 -13.14 5.63 -33.23
CA SER A 45 -12.33 6.55 -32.42
C SER A 45 -13.20 7.44 -31.51
N LEU A 46 -14.28 8.01 -32.04
CA LEU A 46 -15.24 8.80 -31.26
C LEU A 46 -15.89 7.94 -30.16
N THR A 47 -16.30 6.72 -30.50
CA THR A 47 -16.94 5.79 -29.56
C THR A 47 -16.00 5.43 -28.41
N ILE A 48 -14.73 5.12 -28.69
CA ILE A 48 -13.73 4.79 -27.66
C ILE A 48 -13.47 6.01 -26.76
N THR A 49 -13.40 7.20 -27.34
CA THR A 49 -13.20 8.44 -26.58
C THR A 49 -14.37 8.72 -25.63
N VAL A 50 -15.60 8.62 -26.13
CA VAL A 50 -16.82 8.79 -25.33
C VAL A 50 -16.90 7.71 -24.24
N ALA A 51 -16.64 6.45 -24.59
CA ALA A 51 -16.61 5.35 -23.62
C ALA A 51 -15.55 5.58 -22.53
N GLY A 52 -14.38 6.11 -22.89
CA GLY A 52 -13.34 6.47 -21.93
C GLY A 52 -13.74 7.60 -21.00
N ALA A 53 -14.40 8.63 -21.52
CA ALA A 53 -14.93 9.73 -20.71
C ALA A 53 -16.03 9.24 -19.74
N VAL A 54 -16.98 8.42 -20.21
CA VAL A 54 -18.03 7.82 -19.39
C VAL A 54 -17.44 6.93 -18.30
N TRP A 55 -16.42 6.12 -18.64
CA TRP A 55 -15.71 5.28 -17.67
C TRP A 55 -15.02 6.13 -16.58
N ALA A 56 -14.31 7.18 -16.98
CA ALA A 56 -13.65 8.08 -16.03
C ALA A 56 -14.64 8.71 -15.05
N LEU A 57 -15.80 9.16 -15.55
CA LEU A 57 -16.88 9.73 -14.73
C LEU A 57 -17.47 8.68 -13.78
N THR A 58 -17.78 7.49 -14.29
CA THR A 58 -18.32 6.36 -13.51
C THR A 58 -17.37 5.98 -12.37
N TYR A 59 -16.06 5.95 -12.67
CA TYR A 59 -15.05 5.65 -11.68
C TYR A 59 -14.94 6.75 -10.62
N ALA A 60 -14.91 8.03 -11.04
CA ALA A 60 -14.76 9.16 -10.14
C ALA A 60 -15.92 9.26 -9.12
N ILE A 61 -17.15 9.07 -9.57
CA ILE A 61 -18.34 9.27 -8.73
C ILE A 61 -18.66 8.02 -7.89
N GLY A 62 -18.67 6.84 -8.51
CA GLY A 62 -19.18 5.62 -7.86
C GLY A 62 -18.07 4.71 -7.32
N VAL A 63 -17.19 4.24 -8.22
CA VAL A 63 -16.23 3.18 -7.88
C VAL A 63 -15.16 3.68 -6.90
N GLY A 64 -14.70 4.91 -7.09
CA GLY A 64 -13.69 5.54 -6.23
C GLY A 64 -14.17 5.74 -4.80
N THR A 65 -15.41 6.21 -4.61
CA THR A 65 -16.02 6.41 -3.28
C THR A 65 -16.22 5.07 -2.57
N TRP A 66 -16.67 4.04 -3.29
CA TRP A 66 -16.79 2.69 -2.74
C TRP A 66 -15.42 2.09 -2.35
N ALA A 67 -14.41 2.24 -3.22
CA ALA A 67 -13.05 1.78 -2.94
C ALA A 67 -12.47 2.47 -1.70
N HIS A 68 -12.72 3.77 -1.51
CA HIS A 68 -12.30 4.51 -0.33
C HIS A 68 -12.97 3.99 0.95
N ARG A 69 -14.29 3.71 0.90
CA ARG A 69 -15.02 3.12 2.04
C ARG A 69 -14.47 1.75 2.43
N GLU A 70 -14.17 0.88 1.47
CA GLU A 70 -13.59 -0.43 1.81
C GLU A 70 -12.13 -0.35 2.25
N LEU A 71 -11.35 0.60 1.74
CA LEU A 71 -10.01 0.90 2.27
C LEU A 71 -10.10 1.31 3.74
N HIS A 72 -11.05 2.19 4.06
CA HIS A 72 -11.28 2.66 5.43
C HIS A 72 -11.68 1.50 6.35
N ARG A 73 -12.67 0.70 5.98
CA ARG A 73 -13.09 -0.48 6.75
C ARG A 73 -11.94 -1.46 6.96
N ALA A 74 -11.14 -1.70 5.93
CA ALA A 74 -10.01 -2.61 6.05
C ALA A 74 -8.90 -2.05 6.96
N ALA A 75 -8.70 -0.73 6.99
CA ALA A 75 -7.79 -0.07 7.91
C ALA A 75 -8.31 -0.13 9.36
N LEU A 76 -9.62 0.08 9.58
CA LEU A 76 -10.25 -0.02 10.90
C LEU A 76 -10.16 -1.44 11.48
N LEU A 77 -10.46 -2.46 10.69
CA LEU A 77 -10.32 -3.84 11.15
C LEU A 77 -8.88 -4.16 11.55
N GLN A 78 -7.90 -3.68 10.77
CA GLN A 78 -6.49 -3.82 11.11
C GLN A 78 -6.14 -3.11 12.42
N GLU A 79 -6.66 -1.91 12.60
CA GLU A 79 -6.49 -1.14 13.82
C GLU A 79 -7.07 -1.86 15.04
N MET A 80 -8.34 -2.30 14.96
CA MET A 80 -8.99 -3.04 16.05
C MET A 80 -8.20 -4.28 16.45
N PHE A 81 -7.68 -5.03 15.47
CA PHE A 81 -6.84 -6.19 15.74
C PHE A 81 -5.52 -5.80 16.40
N GLU A 82 -4.76 -4.87 15.82
CA GLU A 82 -3.42 -4.53 16.29
C GLU A 82 -3.45 -3.84 17.65
N VAL A 83 -4.42 -2.98 17.91
CA VAL A 83 -4.58 -2.30 19.21
C VAL A 83 -4.90 -3.29 20.32
N ARG A 84 -5.80 -4.24 20.07
CA ARG A 84 -6.10 -5.31 21.04
C ARG A 84 -4.92 -6.27 21.20
N PHE A 85 -4.24 -6.61 20.11
CA PHE A 85 -3.07 -7.51 20.12
C PHE A 85 -1.89 -6.91 20.89
N PHE A 86 -1.60 -5.62 20.69
CA PHE A 86 -0.54 -4.90 21.38
C PHE A 86 -0.96 -4.27 22.71
N GLN A 87 -2.23 -4.46 23.13
CA GLN A 87 -2.79 -3.85 24.34
C GLN A 87 -2.66 -2.31 24.37
N LEU A 88 -2.77 -1.67 23.22
CA LEU A 88 -2.77 -0.21 23.09
C LEU A 88 -4.18 0.34 23.35
N ARG A 89 -4.28 1.64 23.62
CA ARG A 89 -5.57 2.33 23.69
C ARG A 89 -6.14 2.58 22.30
N TRP A 90 -7.47 2.50 22.16
CA TRP A 90 -8.18 2.95 20.97
C TRP A 90 -8.17 4.48 20.89
N ASN A 91 -7.97 5.03 19.69
CA ASN A 91 -7.94 6.47 19.44
C ASN A 91 -9.23 6.92 18.74
N HIS A 92 -10.24 7.31 19.52
CA HIS A 92 -11.54 7.77 19.01
C HIS A 92 -11.44 9.03 18.13
N VAL A 93 -10.47 9.91 18.41
CA VAL A 93 -10.28 11.14 17.63
C VAL A 93 -9.80 10.82 16.22
N LEU A 94 -8.90 9.85 16.08
CA LEU A 94 -8.31 9.49 14.79
C LEU A 94 -9.13 8.46 14.01
N ALA A 95 -9.58 7.41 14.70
CA ALA A 95 -10.22 6.24 14.10
C ALA A 95 -11.75 6.30 14.14
N GLY A 96 -12.34 7.18 14.94
CA GLY A 96 -13.78 7.19 15.19
C GLY A 96 -14.20 5.98 16.03
N ASP A 97 -15.41 5.49 15.79
CA ASP A 97 -15.94 4.32 16.48
C ASP A 97 -15.37 3.01 15.91
N GLU A 98 -15.29 2.01 16.79
CA GLU A 98 -14.99 0.65 16.38
C GLU A 98 -16.10 0.08 15.50
N LEU A 99 -15.75 -0.87 14.62
CA LEU A 99 -16.77 -1.57 13.84
C LEU A 99 -17.64 -2.43 14.76
N PRO A 100 -18.97 -2.42 14.56
CA PRO A 100 -19.89 -3.29 15.31
C PRO A 100 -19.50 -4.76 15.22
N ALA A 101 -19.74 -5.51 16.30
CA ALA A 101 -19.39 -6.94 16.37
C ALA A 101 -20.05 -7.77 15.25
N GLU A 102 -21.28 -7.41 14.86
CA GLU A 102 -22.01 -8.00 13.74
C GLU A 102 -21.26 -7.87 12.40
N ASP A 103 -20.68 -6.71 12.14
CA ASP A 103 -19.92 -6.43 10.91
C ASP A 103 -18.60 -7.20 10.91
N VAL A 104 -17.95 -7.29 12.08
CA VAL A 104 -16.75 -8.11 12.25
C VAL A 104 -17.06 -9.58 12.00
N HIS A 105 -18.15 -10.10 12.57
CA HIS A 105 -18.58 -11.49 12.42
C HIS A 105 -18.95 -11.82 10.97
N LYS A 106 -19.69 -10.94 10.30
CA LYS A 106 -20.06 -11.09 8.87
C LYS A 106 -18.84 -11.14 7.95
N LEU A 107 -17.75 -10.47 8.32
CA LEU A 107 -16.50 -10.48 7.57
C LEU A 107 -15.60 -11.65 7.93
N SER A 108 -15.61 -12.11 9.19
CA SER A 108 -14.86 -13.28 9.63
C SER A 108 -15.43 -14.58 9.04
N SER A 109 -16.75 -14.72 8.96
CA SER A 109 -17.42 -15.88 8.35
C SER A 109 -17.11 -16.05 6.85
N ARG A 110 -16.63 -15.00 6.19
CA ARG A 110 -16.22 -15.00 4.78
C ARG A 110 -14.71 -15.17 4.58
N PHE A 111 -13.95 -15.31 5.66
CA PHE A 111 -12.51 -15.58 5.61
C PHE A 111 -12.27 -17.05 5.22
N ARG A 112 -11.33 -17.28 4.31
CA ARG A 112 -10.98 -18.62 3.81
C ARG A 112 -9.52 -19.01 4.08
N GLY A 113 -8.82 -18.27 4.94
CA GLY A 113 -7.42 -18.57 5.31
C GLY A 113 -7.35 -19.44 6.56
N THR A 114 -6.16 -19.96 6.86
CA THR A 114 -5.90 -20.74 8.07
C THR A 114 -5.48 -19.84 9.24
N GLU A 115 -5.88 -20.20 10.46
CA GLU A 115 -5.47 -19.50 11.68
C GLU A 115 -3.95 -19.58 11.92
N GLU A 116 -3.35 -20.73 11.58
CA GLU A 116 -1.92 -20.97 11.70
C GLU A 116 -1.08 -19.98 10.89
N SER A 117 -1.52 -19.63 9.67
CA SER A 117 -0.88 -18.60 8.84
C SER A 117 -0.86 -17.23 9.54
N LEU A 118 -1.91 -16.91 10.30
CA LEU A 118 -2.01 -15.66 11.06
C LEU A 118 -1.06 -15.66 12.27
N ARG A 119 -0.96 -16.78 12.98
CA ARG A 119 -0.08 -16.93 14.16
C ARG A 119 1.39 -16.80 13.80
N THR A 120 1.85 -17.51 12.78
CA THR A 120 3.25 -17.43 12.30
C THR A 120 3.59 -16.02 11.83
N SER A 121 2.63 -15.33 11.19
CA SER A 121 2.85 -13.98 10.68
C SER A 121 3.08 -12.95 11.79
N TYR A 122 2.56 -13.14 13.02
CA TYR A 122 2.59 -12.18 14.13
C TYR A 122 3.48 -12.59 15.33
N ALA A 123 4.43 -13.50 15.12
CA ALA A 123 5.41 -13.82 16.15
C ALA A 123 6.11 -12.57 16.70
N MET A 124 6.12 -12.42 18.03
CA MET A 124 6.74 -11.30 18.73
C MET A 124 8.24 -11.54 18.94
N PRO A 125 9.09 -10.52 18.79
CA PRO A 125 10.50 -10.66 19.15
C PRO A 125 10.65 -10.85 20.66
N ASN A 126 11.65 -11.64 21.08
CA ASN A 126 11.96 -11.82 22.50
C ASN A 126 12.65 -10.58 23.08
N LEU A 127 11.85 -9.55 23.39
CA LEU A 127 12.22 -8.29 23.98
C LEU A 127 11.23 -7.96 25.13
N PRO A 128 11.65 -7.19 26.14
CA PRO A 128 10.72 -6.67 27.13
C PRO A 128 9.72 -5.69 26.48
N ALA A 129 8.49 -5.65 26.98
CA ALA A 129 7.54 -4.63 26.57
C ALA A 129 8.00 -3.23 27.02
N PRO A 130 7.70 -2.16 26.26
CA PRO A 130 7.06 -2.12 24.92
C PRO A 130 8.05 -2.25 23.75
N PHE A 131 9.32 -2.60 23.98
CA PHE A 131 10.32 -2.71 22.89
C PHE A 131 9.94 -3.81 21.88
N ASP A 132 9.28 -4.87 22.32
CA ASP A 132 8.76 -5.92 21.45
C ASP A 132 7.67 -5.40 20.49
N VAL A 133 6.71 -4.62 21.01
CA VAL A 133 5.66 -3.94 20.23
C VAL A 133 6.28 -2.97 19.23
N LEU A 134 7.20 -2.11 19.67
CA LEU A 134 7.84 -1.11 18.83
C LEU A 134 8.70 -1.75 17.74
N ALA A 135 9.48 -2.78 18.05
CA ALA A 135 10.23 -3.54 17.05
C ALA A 135 9.31 -4.15 15.99
N ARG A 136 8.15 -4.67 16.42
CA ARG A 136 7.14 -5.23 15.52
C ARG A 136 6.47 -4.19 14.63
N GLN A 137 6.17 -3.01 15.17
CA GLN A 137 5.61 -1.89 14.40
C GLN A 137 6.64 -1.33 13.42
N GLN A 138 7.91 -1.20 13.82
CA GLN A 138 9.01 -0.79 12.96
C GLN A 138 9.21 -1.76 11.79
N GLN A 139 9.12 -3.07 12.02
CA GLN A 139 9.13 -4.07 10.96
C GLN A 139 7.99 -3.86 9.97
N ASN A 140 6.77 -3.61 10.46
CA ASN A 140 5.59 -3.30 9.64
C ASN A 140 5.77 -2.03 8.80
N LEU A 141 6.35 -0.97 9.39
CA LEU A 141 6.67 0.28 8.70
C LEU A 141 7.73 0.05 7.62
N ALA A 142 8.83 -0.62 7.97
CA ALA A 142 9.97 -0.84 7.08
C ALA A 142 9.57 -1.69 5.88
N TRP A 143 8.96 -2.86 6.11
CA TRP A 143 8.55 -3.74 5.02
C TRP A 143 7.43 -3.13 4.18
N GLY A 144 6.37 -2.65 4.84
CA GLY A 144 5.26 -2.04 4.14
C GLY A 144 5.69 -0.81 3.33
N GLY A 145 6.75 -0.12 3.75
CA GLY A 145 7.43 0.92 2.98
C GLY A 145 8.21 0.36 1.77
N ARG A 146 9.04 -0.67 1.95
CA ARG A 146 9.85 -1.27 0.87
C ARG A 146 9.00 -1.76 -0.30
N VAL A 147 7.92 -2.50 -0.02
CA VAL A 147 7.01 -3.01 -1.06
C VAL A 147 6.40 -1.85 -1.86
N ARG A 148 5.98 -0.77 -1.18
CA ARG A 148 5.42 0.42 -1.83
C ARG A 148 6.46 1.17 -2.66
N ARG A 149 7.71 1.28 -2.19
CA ARG A 149 8.81 1.87 -2.97
C ARG A 149 9.07 1.08 -4.25
N ARG A 150 9.13 -0.25 -4.17
CA ARG A 150 9.32 -1.12 -5.35
C ARG A 150 8.16 -0.95 -6.31
N TYR A 151 6.92 -0.93 -5.81
CA TYR A 151 5.74 -0.74 -6.64
C TYR A 151 5.70 0.64 -7.31
N ALA A 152 6.01 1.71 -6.57
CA ALA A 152 6.13 3.06 -7.12
C ALA A 152 7.15 3.11 -8.26
N LYS A 153 8.34 2.50 -8.08
CA LYS A 153 9.35 2.41 -9.15
C LYS A 153 8.85 1.62 -10.37
N ALA A 154 8.14 0.50 -10.15
CA ALA A 154 7.59 -0.31 -11.23
C ALA A 154 6.54 0.47 -12.04
N VAL A 155 5.65 1.21 -11.36
CA VAL A 155 4.65 2.06 -12.00
C VAL A 155 5.32 3.20 -12.78
N LEU A 156 6.31 3.87 -12.20
CA LEU A 156 7.05 4.93 -12.90
C LEU A 156 7.78 4.37 -14.13
N ALA A 157 8.44 3.20 -14.00
CA ALA A 157 9.10 2.55 -15.13
C ALA A 157 8.10 2.20 -16.25
N ALA A 158 6.89 1.75 -15.91
CA ALA A 158 5.84 1.48 -16.89
C ALA A 158 5.38 2.75 -17.62
N ILE A 159 5.20 3.87 -16.90
CA ILE A 159 4.84 5.17 -17.51
C ILE A 159 5.94 5.65 -18.45
N LEU A 160 7.21 5.57 -18.02
CA LEU A 160 8.34 5.99 -18.83
C LEU A 160 8.52 5.10 -20.07
N ALA A 161 8.36 3.79 -19.92
CA ALA A 161 8.38 2.85 -21.04
C ALA A 161 7.26 3.17 -22.05
N TRP A 162 6.05 3.44 -21.57
CA TRP A 162 4.93 3.83 -22.43
C TRP A 162 5.19 5.13 -23.20
N ALA A 163 5.72 6.15 -22.51
CA ALA A 163 6.09 7.42 -23.15
C ALA A 163 7.20 7.23 -24.18
N ALA A 164 8.21 6.40 -23.88
CA ALA A 164 9.29 6.07 -24.81
C ALA A 164 8.76 5.33 -26.05
N CYS A 165 7.85 4.37 -25.89
CA CYS A 165 7.19 3.71 -27.01
C CYS A 165 6.48 4.72 -27.91
N GLY A 166 5.70 5.64 -27.33
CA GLY A 166 5.02 6.67 -28.10
C GLY A 166 5.95 7.58 -28.86
N LEU A 167 7.06 7.99 -28.23
CA LEU A 167 8.07 8.83 -28.86
C LEU A 167 8.74 8.09 -30.03
N LEU A 168 9.12 6.83 -29.84
CA LEU A 168 9.68 6.00 -30.91
C LEU A 168 8.71 5.86 -32.08
N THR A 169 7.42 5.64 -31.82
CA THR A 169 6.40 5.55 -32.87
C THR A 169 6.20 6.89 -33.59
N ALA A 170 6.26 8.03 -32.88
CA ALA A 170 6.22 9.34 -33.51
C ALA A 170 7.44 9.59 -34.41
N MET A 171 8.64 9.21 -33.96
CA MET A 171 9.87 9.35 -34.74
C MET A 171 9.86 8.50 -36.02
N ILE A 172 9.45 7.23 -35.92
CA ILE A 172 9.38 6.32 -37.09
C ILE A 172 8.41 6.85 -38.16
N ARG A 173 7.33 7.54 -37.75
CA ARG A 173 6.32 8.11 -38.66
C ARG A 173 6.65 9.53 -39.13
N GLY A 174 7.73 10.14 -38.66
CA GLY A 174 8.00 11.56 -38.91
C GLY A 174 6.90 12.49 -38.40
N SER A 175 6.21 12.11 -37.33
CA SER A 175 5.09 12.87 -36.76
C SER A 175 5.57 14.20 -36.15
N THR A 176 4.75 15.24 -36.24
CA THR A 176 5.02 16.49 -35.52
C THR A 176 4.84 16.32 -34.01
N VAL A 177 5.33 17.27 -33.21
CA VAL A 177 5.09 17.29 -31.76
C VAL A 177 3.59 17.35 -31.46
N THR A 178 2.84 18.14 -32.23
CA THR A 178 1.38 18.25 -32.11
C THR A 178 0.70 16.91 -32.36
N ASP A 179 1.12 16.18 -33.39
CA ASP A 179 0.61 14.84 -33.68
C ASP A 179 0.88 13.89 -32.53
N PHE A 180 2.10 13.88 -31.98
CA PHE A 180 2.42 13.04 -30.82
C PHE A 180 1.50 13.34 -29.62
N VAL A 181 1.29 14.62 -29.29
CA VAL A 181 0.43 15.02 -28.17
C VAL A 181 -1.01 14.56 -28.41
N VAL A 182 -1.59 14.87 -29.57
CA VAL A 182 -3.00 14.58 -29.85
C VAL A 182 -3.24 13.09 -30.06
N GLN A 183 -2.33 12.38 -30.74
CA GLN A 183 -2.53 10.99 -31.14
C GLN A 183 -2.08 9.99 -30.07
N TRP A 184 -1.11 10.34 -29.23
CA TRP A 184 -0.59 9.45 -28.20
C TRP A 184 -0.96 9.90 -26.79
N CYS A 185 -0.65 11.14 -26.44
CA CYS A 185 -0.80 11.63 -25.06
C CYS A 185 -2.28 11.76 -24.66
N VAL A 186 -3.14 12.30 -25.54
CA VAL A 186 -4.58 12.48 -25.22
C VAL A 186 -5.29 11.14 -24.99
N PRO A 187 -5.19 10.13 -25.87
CA PRO A 187 -5.79 8.80 -25.61
C PRO A 187 -5.20 8.10 -24.38
N SER A 188 -3.93 8.38 -24.07
CA SER A 188 -3.23 7.79 -22.91
C SER A 188 -3.46 8.55 -21.61
N LEU A 189 -4.12 9.71 -21.62
CA LEU A 189 -4.12 10.66 -20.50
C LEU A 189 -4.66 10.03 -19.20
N GLY A 190 -5.76 9.28 -19.28
CA GLY A 190 -6.34 8.61 -18.11
C GLY A 190 -5.40 7.60 -17.47
N MET A 191 -4.67 6.83 -18.29
CA MET A 191 -3.67 5.88 -17.81
C MET A 191 -2.45 6.60 -17.21
N LEU A 192 -1.97 7.67 -17.86
CA LEU A 192 -0.83 8.46 -17.40
C LEU A 192 -1.13 9.13 -16.05
N MET A 193 -2.30 9.75 -15.90
CA MET A 193 -2.75 10.35 -14.64
C MET A 193 -2.87 9.29 -13.53
N LEU A 194 -3.53 8.17 -13.81
CA LEU A 194 -3.67 7.07 -12.84
C LEU A 194 -2.29 6.54 -12.40
N GLY A 195 -1.38 6.33 -13.34
CA GLY A 195 -0.03 5.88 -13.05
C GLY A 195 0.72 6.90 -12.19
N TRP A 196 0.62 8.18 -12.52
CA TRP A 196 1.29 9.25 -11.80
C TRP A 196 0.79 9.41 -10.37
N ASP A 197 -0.54 9.41 -10.16
CA ASP A 197 -1.16 9.45 -8.84
C ASP A 197 -0.73 8.24 -8.00
N THR A 198 -0.77 7.04 -8.61
CA THR A 198 -0.30 5.81 -7.95
C THR A 198 1.16 5.91 -7.56
N PHE A 199 2.03 6.43 -8.43
CA PHE A 199 3.45 6.64 -8.10
C PHE A 199 3.62 7.60 -6.91
N ARG A 200 2.96 8.76 -6.96
CA ARG A 200 3.05 9.80 -5.93
C ARG A 200 2.57 9.29 -4.57
N ASP A 201 1.41 8.65 -4.53
CA ASP A 201 0.83 8.13 -3.28
C ASP A 201 1.72 7.06 -2.65
N GLN A 202 2.19 6.10 -3.43
CA GLN A 202 3.02 4.99 -2.93
C GLN A 202 4.39 5.50 -2.46
N ARG A 203 4.97 6.47 -3.18
CA ARG A 203 6.23 7.13 -2.78
C ARG A 203 6.05 8.00 -1.52
N GLY A 204 4.94 8.71 -1.40
CA GLY A 204 4.56 9.50 -0.23
C GLY A 204 4.47 8.63 1.02
N ILE A 205 3.69 7.54 0.95
CA ILE A 205 3.55 6.59 2.05
C ILE A 205 4.89 5.95 2.43
N PHE A 206 5.71 5.56 1.44
CA PHE A 206 7.05 5.05 1.74
C PHE A 206 7.89 6.06 2.53
N THR A 207 7.86 7.33 2.12
CA THR A 207 8.64 8.40 2.77
C THR A 207 8.17 8.63 4.20
N GLU A 208 6.86 8.68 4.43
CA GLU A 208 6.24 8.83 5.74
C GLU A 208 6.58 7.64 6.66
N ARG A 209 6.39 6.40 6.19
CA ARG A 209 6.73 5.19 6.96
C ARG A 209 8.21 5.10 7.29
N ARG A 210 9.09 5.47 6.36
CA ARG A 210 10.54 5.50 6.59
C ARG A 210 10.93 6.56 7.60
N ARG A 211 10.27 7.72 7.61
CA ARG A 211 10.49 8.77 8.62
C ARG A 211 10.13 8.24 10.01
N VAL A 212 8.92 7.71 10.17
CA VAL A 212 8.43 7.20 11.46
C VAL A 212 9.28 6.02 11.96
N ALA A 213 9.66 5.09 11.07
CA ALA A 213 10.51 3.95 11.45
C ALA A 213 11.89 4.39 11.95
N ARG A 214 12.54 5.35 11.27
CA ARG A 214 13.85 5.87 11.69
C ARG A 214 13.77 6.60 13.02
N TRP A 215 12.76 7.47 13.19
CA TRP A 215 12.55 8.21 14.42
C TRP A 215 12.27 7.26 15.60
N SER A 216 11.35 6.32 15.44
CA SER A 216 11.02 5.32 16.47
C SER A 216 12.23 4.47 16.84
N ARG A 217 13.02 4.04 15.84
CA ARG A 217 14.26 3.28 16.09
C ARG A 217 15.27 4.09 16.89
N ALA A 218 15.52 5.33 16.52
CA ALA A 218 16.45 6.21 17.24
C ALA A 218 16.02 6.41 18.70
N ARG A 219 14.72 6.64 18.92
CA ARG A 219 14.17 6.82 20.28
C ARG A 219 14.26 5.54 21.11
N CYS A 220 14.01 4.37 20.53
CA CYS A 220 14.21 3.08 21.21
C CYS A 220 15.67 2.90 21.65
N LEU A 221 16.64 3.19 20.78
CA LEU A 221 18.06 3.03 21.10
C LEU A 221 18.49 3.98 22.23
N GLN A 222 18.05 5.24 22.20
CA GLN A 222 18.32 6.21 23.26
C GLN A 222 17.71 5.81 24.61
N SER A 223 16.61 5.06 24.59
CA SER A 223 15.85 4.67 25.79
C SER A 223 16.22 3.28 26.31
N ALA A 224 17.15 2.56 25.65
CA ALA A 224 17.44 1.16 25.92
C ALA A 224 18.00 0.95 27.35
N ALA A 225 19.01 1.74 27.74
CA ALA A 225 19.66 1.64 29.05
C ALA A 225 18.72 1.99 30.22
N LEU A 226 17.77 2.91 30.00
CA LEU A 226 16.75 3.30 30.98
C LEU A 226 15.44 2.54 30.77
N GLY A 227 15.47 1.42 30.04
CA GLY A 227 14.27 0.71 29.61
C GLY A 227 13.44 0.10 30.74
N GLN A 228 13.90 0.13 32.00
CA GLN A 228 13.12 -0.30 33.17
C GLN A 228 12.56 0.89 33.97
N ASP A 229 12.95 2.12 33.66
CA ASP A 229 12.43 3.32 34.31
C ASP A 229 10.93 3.47 33.96
N PRO A 230 10.03 3.60 34.96
CA PRO A 230 8.59 3.75 34.74
C PRO A 230 8.20 4.93 33.84
N LEU A 231 8.91 6.06 33.92
CA LEU A 231 8.64 7.24 33.09
C LEU A 231 9.02 6.97 31.63
N VAL A 232 10.19 6.35 31.41
CA VAL A 232 10.63 5.95 30.07
C VAL A 232 9.68 4.90 29.47
N GLN A 233 9.22 3.96 30.27
CA GLN A 233 8.22 2.97 29.87
C GLN A 233 6.90 3.63 29.44
N GLN A 234 6.40 4.60 30.19
CA GLN A 234 5.19 5.34 29.84
C GLN A 234 5.36 6.09 28.51
N ASP A 235 6.49 6.77 28.32
CA ASP A 235 6.83 7.48 27.08
C ASP A 235 6.88 6.53 25.87
N LEU A 236 7.47 5.34 26.04
CA LEU A 236 7.57 4.35 24.98
C LEU A 236 6.22 3.75 24.60
N TRP A 237 5.31 3.56 25.56
CA TRP A 237 3.92 3.15 25.28
C TRP A 237 3.14 4.23 24.53
N LEU A 238 3.30 5.51 24.93
CA LEU A 238 2.74 6.63 24.19
C LEU A 238 3.29 6.67 22.76
N MET A 239 4.60 6.48 22.59
CA MET A 239 5.22 6.37 21.28
C MET A 239 4.66 5.20 20.46
N ALA A 240 4.46 4.03 21.05
CA ALA A 240 3.89 2.87 20.36
C ALA A 240 2.48 3.16 19.82
N ARG A 241 1.67 3.90 20.60
CA ARG A 241 0.34 4.39 20.17
C ARG A 241 0.46 5.40 19.01
N GLN A 242 1.38 6.36 19.08
CA GLN A 242 1.61 7.33 17.99
C GLN A 242 2.12 6.66 16.71
N VAL A 243 2.97 5.65 16.83
CA VAL A 243 3.44 4.85 15.68
C VAL A 243 2.28 4.07 15.05
N GLN A 244 1.41 3.49 15.88
CA GLN A 244 0.20 2.81 15.42
C GLN A 244 -0.76 3.76 14.68
N ASP A 245 -0.94 4.98 15.18
CA ASP A 245 -1.73 6.03 14.52
C ASP A 245 -1.21 6.33 13.10
N GLN A 246 0.12 6.43 12.94
CA GLN A 246 0.74 6.62 11.63
C GLN A 246 0.55 5.41 10.70
N LEU A 247 0.59 4.19 11.24
CA LEU A 247 0.29 2.98 10.49
C LEU A 247 -1.17 2.97 10.01
N PHE A 248 -2.12 3.38 10.84
CA PHE A 248 -3.53 3.52 10.47
C PHE A 248 -3.72 4.56 9.35
N LEU A 249 -3.20 5.78 9.54
CA LEU A 249 -3.27 6.86 8.54
C LEU A 249 -2.72 6.43 7.18
N THR A 250 -1.54 5.80 7.15
CA THR A 250 -0.94 5.34 5.90
C THR A 250 -1.68 4.16 5.25
N ARG A 251 -2.50 3.41 6.00
CA ARG A 251 -3.34 2.33 5.45
C ARG A 251 -4.64 2.86 4.82
N ARG A 252 -5.10 4.04 5.23
CA ARG A 252 -6.29 4.71 4.67
C ARG A 252 -6.02 5.41 3.34
N ARG A 253 -4.79 5.88 3.11
CA ARG A 253 -4.47 6.84 2.04
C ARG A 253 -4.40 6.28 0.62
N ALA A 254 -3.98 5.03 0.38
CA ALA A 254 -3.76 4.55 -0.99
C ALA A 254 -4.27 3.13 -1.25
N ALA A 255 -4.66 2.91 -2.50
CA ALA A 255 -4.97 1.58 -3.02
C ALA A 255 -3.81 0.62 -2.73
N ARG A 256 -4.14 -0.59 -2.27
CA ARG A 256 -3.12 -1.57 -1.91
C ARG A 256 -2.39 -2.06 -3.16
N VAL A 257 -1.10 -2.30 -2.98
CA VAL A 257 -0.27 -3.00 -3.97
C VAL A 257 -0.96 -4.30 -4.40
N PRO A 258 -0.98 -4.61 -5.71
CA PRO A 258 -1.59 -5.84 -6.23
C PRO A 258 -1.05 -7.09 -5.55
N ALA A 259 -1.91 -8.11 -5.41
CA ALA A 259 -1.55 -9.34 -4.70
C ALA A 259 -0.36 -10.05 -5.36
N TRP A 260 -0.34 -10.19 -6.68
CA TRP A 260 0.76 -10.84 -7.40
C TRP A 260 2.10 -10.15 -7.13
N PHE A 261 2.11 -8.81 -7.12
CA PHE A 261 3.33 -8.03 -6.88
C PHE A 261 3.81 -8.23 -5.44
N PHE A 262 2.88 -8.27 -4.49
CA PHE A 262 3.19 -8.56 -3.10
C PHE A 262 3.79 -9.97 -2.91
N HIS A 263 3.18 -11.01 -3.49
CA HIS A 263 3.66 -12.39 -3.33
C HIS A 263 5.04 -12.59 -3.97
N ARG A 264 5.32 -11.92 -5.09
CA ARG A 264 6.61 -11.99 -5.79
C ARG A 264 7.82 -11.61 -4.92
N TYR A 265 7.63 -10.74 -3.94
CA TYR A 265 8.68 -10.29 -3.02
C TYR A 265 8.55 -10.86 -1.61
N HIS A 266 7.48 -11.59 -1.30
CA HIS A 266 7.21 -12.06 0.06
C HIS A 266 8.29 -13.02 0.57
N THR A 267 8.73 -13.99 -0.25
CA THR A 267 9.71 -15.00 0.15
C THR A 267 11.07 -14.37 0.46
N GLN A 268 11.55 -13.48 -0.41
CA GLN A 268 12.82 -12.77 -0.21
C GLN A 268 12.74 -11.76 0.94
N ASP A 269 11.61 -11.07 1.10
CA ASP A 269 11.46 -10.11 2.19
C ASP A 269 11.35 -10.81 3.56
N SER A 270 10.92 -12.09 3.61
CA SER A 270 10.76 -12.84 4.86
C SER A 270 12.10 -13.08 5.57
N SER A 271 13.17 -13.38 4.83
CA SER A 271 14.52 -13.49 5.42
C SER A 271 15.05 -12.13 5.89
N ASP A 272 14.81 -11.07 5.13
CA ASP A 272 15.19 -9.70 5.50
C ASP A 272 14.47 -9.22 6.77
N PHE A 273 13.27 -9.74 7.05
CA PHE A 273 12.56 -9.44 8.29
C PHE A 273 13.23 -10.02 9.51
N THR A 274 13.55 -11.30 9.45
CA THR A 274 14.20 -12.01 10.55
C THR A 274 15.56 -11.38 10.84
N ALA A 275 16.32 -11.06 9.79
CA ALA A 275 17.58 -10.34 9.90
C ALA A 275 17.39 -8.94 10.52
N GLY A 276 16.41 -8.15 10.06
CA GLY A 276 16.17 -6.81 10.58
C GLY A 276 15.70 -6.77 12.04
N LEU A 277 14.88 -7.74 12.46
CA LEU A 277 14.49 -7.90 13.86
C LEU A 277 15.66 -8.36 14.73
N ALA A 278 16.47 -9.31 14.24
CA ALA A 278 17.65 -9.78 14.95
C ALA A 278 18.67 -8.65 15.14
N GLU A 279 18.87 -7.83 14.12
CA GLU A 279 19.71 -6.63 14.18
C GLU A 279 19.19 -5.63 15.20
N MET A 280 17.89 -5.31 15.16
CA MET A 280 17.27 -4.41 16.13
C MET A 280 17.43 -4.92 17.56
N ARG A 281 17.19 -6.22 17.77
CA ARG A 281 17.39 -6.87 19.07
C ARG A 281 18.84 -6.71 19.53
N ARG A 282 19.82 -7.01 18.66
CA ARG A 282 21.23 -6.87 18.98
C ARG A 282 21.58 -5.44 19.40
N SER A 283 21.19 -4.44 18.60
CA SER A 283 21.46 -3.03 18.92
C SER A 283 20.82 -2.58 20.23
N LEU A 284 19.63 -3.11 20.58
CA LEU A 284 18.97 -2.78 21.85
C LEU A 284 19.69 -3.41 23.05
N LEU A 285 20.15 -4.65 22.92
CA LEU A 285 20.92 -5.33 23.96
C LEU A 285 22.29 -4.65 24.17
N GLU A 286 22.99 -4.30 23.09
CA GLU A 286 24.22 -3.50 23.13
C GLU A 286 23.98 -2.11 23.75
N GLY A 287 22.80 -1.54 23.53
CA GLY A 287 22.35 -0.29 24.15
C GLY A 287 21.94 -0.43 25.63
N GLY A 288 22.13 -1.59 26.26
CA GLY A 288 21.88 -1.81 27.69
C GLY A 288 20.48 -2.30 28.04
N LEU A 289 19.67 -2.72 27.06
CA LEU A 289 18.35 -3.29 27.36
C LEU A 289 18.48 -4.69 27.98
N PRO A 290 17.81 -4.98 29.11
CA PRO A 290 17.87 -6.31 29.71
C PRO A 290 17.15 -7.35 28.84
N VAL A 291 17.68 -8.58 28.85
CA VAL A 291 17.07 -9.71 28.15
C VAL A 291 15.79 -10.13 28.88
N ARG A 292 14.70 -10.31 28.14
CA ARG A 292 13.48 -10.91 28.68
C ARG A 292 13.76 -12.39 29.01
N PRO A 293 13.58 -12.84 30.27
CA PRO A 293 13.75 -14.25 30.60
C PRO A 293 12.73 -15.09 29.82
N PRO A 294 13.08 -16.33 29.43
CA PRO A 294 12.17 -17.19 28.70
C PRO A 294 10.88 -17.41 29.52
N PRO A 295 9.72 -17.54 28.86
CA PRO A 295 8.49 -17.85 29.58
C PRO A 295 8.68 -19.15 30.37
N ARG A 296 8.38 -19.12 31.67
CA ARG A 296 8.40 -20.32 32.50
C ARG A 296 7.45 -21.35 31.86
N PRO A 297 7.83 -22.64 31.77
CA PRO A 297 6.92 -23.66 31.28
C PRO A 297 5.64 -23.59 32.12
N ARG A 298 4.48 -23.53 31.45
CA ARG A 298 3.20 -23.62 32.13
C ARG A 298 3.17 -25.00 32.80
N GLN A 299 3.17 -25.01 34.13
CA GLN A 299 2.84 -26.19 34.93
C GLN A 299 1.36 -26.52 34.77
#